data_AF-A0A9E1MQQ7-F1
#
_entry.id   AF-A0A9E1MQQ7-F1
#
_cell.length_a   1.000
_cell.length_b   1.000
_cell.length_c   1.000
_cell.angle_alpha   90.00
_cell.angle_beta   90.00
_cell.angle_gamma   90.00
#
_symmetry.space_group_name_H-M   'P 1'
#
loop_
_entity.id
_entity.type
_entity.pdbx_description
1 polymer ?
#
loop_
_entity_poly.entity_id
_entity_poly.type
_entity_poly.pdbx_seq_one_letter_code
_entity_poly.pdbx_strand_id
1 'polypeptide(L)'
;MSTSGSETEQRENYGQPHFAYFQNSRCEYFPCHKLPENGFFNCLFCYCPLYALGDKCGGNFKFIAGGVKDCSACGLPHSEAGYAYITRKYPEIMEIAKQNSSAHND
;
A
#
# COMPACT_ATOMS: atom_id res chain seq x y z
N MET A 1 0.46 17.26 34.53
CA MET A 1 1.05 18.28 33.64
C MET A 1 0.51 18.01 32.25
N SER A 2 -0.49 18.78 31.86
CA SER A 2 -1.19 18.61 30.59
C SER A 2 -0.29 19.10 29.46
N THR A 3 0.17 18.21 28.59
CA THR A 3 0.83 18.61 27.35
C THR A 3 -0.25 19.05 26.38
N SER A 4 -0.39 20.38 26.25
CA SER A 4 -1.07 21.04 25.17
C SER A 4 -0.35 20.71 23.86
N GLY A 5 -0.72 19.59 23.24
CA GLY A 5 -0.30 19.27 21.89
C GLY A 5 -0.93 20.28 20.94
N SER A 6 -0.09 21.00 20.21
CA SER A 6 -0.52 21.92 19.15
C SER A 6 -1.29 21.16 18.05
N GLU A 7 -2.22 21.79 17.34
CA GLU A 7 -2.93 21.18 16.18
C GLU A 7 -1.96 20.58 15.14
N THR A 8 -0.71 21.06 15.13
CA THR A 8 0.40 20.54 14.32
C THR A 8 0.92 19.16 14.74
N GLU A 9 0.83 18.77 16.01
CA GLU A 9 1.24 17.43 16.49
C GLU A 9 0.18 16.35 16.20
N GLN A 10 -1.08 16.74 15.98
CA GLN A 10 -2.17 15.81 15.64
C GLN A 10 -2.10 15.27 14.20
N ARG A 11 -1.12 15.73 13.40
CA ARG A 11 -0.96 15.35 11.98
C ARG A 11 0.19 14.38 11.70
N GLU A 12 0.99 13.97 12.68
CA GLU A 12 2.18 13.17 12.38
C GLU A 12 1.87 11.80 11.76
N ASN A 13 0.65 11.27 11.97
CA ASN A 13 0.28 9.93 11.53
C ASN A 13 -1.18 9.78 11.04
N TYR A 14 -1.91 10.88 10.82
CA TYR A 14 -3.33 10.82 10.39
C TYR A 14 -4.23 9.88 11.24
N GLY A 15 -3.94 9.73 12.54
CA GLY A 15 -4.66 8.82 13.42
C GLY A 15 -4.42 7.31 13.17
N GLN A 16 -3.48 6.94 12.30
CA GLN A 16 -3.11 5.55 12.07
C GLN A 16 -2.20 5.01 13.19
N PRO A 17 -2.17 3.69 13.44
CA PRO A 17 -1.12 3.08 14.24
C PRO A 17 0.27 3.29 13.61
N HIS A 18 1.32 3.47 14.40
CA HIS A 18 2.68 3.68 13.89
C HIS A 18 3.23 2.53 13.04
N PHE A 19 2.72 1.31 13.22
CA PHE A 19 3.09 0.16 12.37
C PHE A 19 2.37 0.16 11.00
N ALA A 20 1.27 0.92 10.88
CA ALA A 20 0.40 0.93 9.70
C ALA A 20 0.70 2.10 8.77
N TYR A 21 1.60 3.00 9.15
CA TYR A 21 1.90 4.21 8.40
C TYR A 21 3.36 4.62 8.54
N PHE A 22 3.92 5.02 7.41
CA PHE A 22 5.23 5.64 7.33
C PHE A 22 5.20 6.61 6.16
N GLN A 23 5.84 7.76 6.28
CA GLN A 23 6.00 8.69 5.17
C GLN A 23 7.44 9.16 5.10
N ASN A 24 8.09 8.97 3.95
CA ASN A 24 9.41 9.50 3.67
C ASN A 24 9.31 10.71 2.75
N SER A 25 9.04 11.89 3.30
CA SER A 25 8.97 13.15 2.54
C SER A 25 10.31 13.59 1.95
N ARG A 26 11.43 12.95 2.32
CA ARG A 26 12.78 13.21 1.80
C ARG A 26 13.17 12.28 0.64
N CYS A 27 12.32 11.33 0.26
CA CYS A 27 12.56 10.45 -0.88
C CYS A 27 12.64 11.26 -2.18
N GLU A 28 13.61 10.97 -3.04
CA GLU A 28 13.82 11.64 -4.33
C GLU A 28 12.65 11.46 -5.31
N TYR A 29 11.83 10.44 -5.06
CA TYR A 29 10.64 10.15 -5.83
C TYR A 29 9.37 10.70 -5.19
N PHE A 30 9.43 11.38 -4.04
CA PHE A 30 8.23 11.88 -3.36
C PHE A 30 7.69 13.17 -4.03
N PRO A 31 6.38 13.24 -4.36
CA PRO A 31 5.41 12.15 -4.30
C PRO A 31 5.52 11.22 -5.51
N CYS A 32 5.52 9.89 -5.26
CA CYS A 32 5.76 8.90 -6.32
C CYS A 32 4.63 8.86 -7.37
N HIS A 33 3.45 9.36 -7.02
CA HIS A 33 2.31 9.57 -7.90
C HIS A 33 1.62 10.90 -7.57
N LYS A 34 0.73 11.38 -8.44
CA LYS A 34 -0.03 12.60 -8.17
C LYS A 34 -0.86 12.42 -6.90
N LEU A 35 -0.68 13.34 -5.94
CA LEU A 35 -1.44 13.37 -4.69
C LEU A 35 -2.49 14.48 -4.71
N PRO A 36 -3.62 14.29 -4.00
CA PRO A 36 -4.45 15.42 -3.65
C PRO A 36 -3.67 16.38 -2.74
N GLU A 37 -3.90 17.67 -2.92
CA GLU A 37 -3.30 18.72 -2.09
C GLU A 37 -3.68 18.49 -0.62
N ASN A 38 -2.70 18.50 0.29
CA ASN A 38 -2.87 18.14 1.71
C ASN A 38 -3.41 16.72 1.96
N GLY A 39 -3.25 15.81 0.99
CA GLY A 39 -3.75 14.44 1.06
C GLY A 39 -2.90 13.51 1.92
N PHE A 40 -3.56 12.52 2.53
CA PHE A 40 -2.92 11.36 3.14
C PHE A 40 -1.99 10.66 2.15
N PHE A 41 -0.79 10.26 2.59
CA PHE A 41 0.12 9.44 1.81
C PHE A 41 0.96 8.52 2.68
N ASN A 42 0.97 7.24 2.33
CA ASN A 42 1.69 6.21 3.08
C ASN A 42 2.75 5.52 2.20
N CYS A 43 4.03 5.62 2.56
CA CYS A 43 5.16 4.99 1.91
C CYS A 43 5.37 3.51 2.30
N LEU A 44 4.59 2.96 3.23
CA LEU A 44 4.80 1.59 3.74
C LEU A 44 4.80 0.53 2.61
N PHE A 45 4.02 0.76 1.57
CA PHE A 45 3.91 -0.10 0.39
C PHE A 45 4.22 0.66 -0.90
N CYS A 46 5.47 1.12 -1.06
CA CYS A 46 5.93 1.83 -2.27
C CYS A 46 5.80 1.04 -3.58
N TYR A 47 5.64 -0.29 -3.51
CA TYR A 47 5.27 -1.14 -4.65
C TYR A 47 3.97 -1.87 -4.34
N CYS A 48 3.24 -2.33 -5.37
CA CYS A 48 1.99 -3.05 -5.18
C CYS A 48 2.24 -4.44 -4.56
N PRO A 49 1.91 -4.67 -3.28
CA PRO A 49 2.12 -5.98 -2.66
C PRO A 49 1.10 -7.02 -3.16
N LEU A 50 0.04 -6.55 -3.83
CA LEU A 50 -1.04 -7.37 -4.38
C LEU A 50 -0.85 -7.68 -5.87
N TYR A 51 0.36 -7.47 -6.42
CA TYR A 51 0.64 -7.69 -7.84
C TYR A 51 0.27 -9.12 -8.27
N ALA A 52 0.69 -10.12 -7.48
CA ALA A 52 0.50 -11.54 -7.76
C ALA A 52 -0.97 -12.00 -7.76
N LEU A 53 -1.89 -11.23 -7.15
CA LEU A 53 -3.33 -11.53 -7.19
C LEU A 53 -3.95 -11.27 -8.57
N GLY A 54 -3.19 -10.76 -9.55
CA GLY A 54 -3.71 -10.47 -10.87
C GLY A 54 -4.84 -9.44 -10.80
N ASP A 55 -5.98 -9.77 -11.41
CA ASP A 55 -7.18 -8.93 -11.44
C ASP A 55 -7.98 -8.91 -10.12
N LYS A 56 -7.72 -9.84 -9.21
CA LYS A 56 -8.40 -9.95 -7.90
C LYS A 56 -7.89 -8.96 -6.85
N CYS A 57 -6.90 -8.13 -7.20
CA CYS A 57 -6.27 -7.21 -6.26
C CYS A 57 -7.13 -5.99 -5.89
N GLY A 58 -8.19 -5.71 -6.66
CA GLY A 58 -9.12 -4.59 -6.42
C GLY A 58 -8.52 -3.18 -6.49
N GLY A 59 -7.31 -3.05 -7.06
CA GLY A 59 -6.64 -1.77 -7.27
C GLY A 59 -6.92 -1.19 -8.66
N ASN A 60 -6.51 0.06 -8.88
CA ASN A 60 -6.61 0.72 -10.17
C ASN A 60 -5.39 0.39 -11.06
N PHE A 61 -5.44 -0.77 -11.72
CA PHE A 61 -4.38 -1.25 -12.62
C PHE A 61 -4.92 -1.41 -14.05
N LYS A 62 -4.01 -1.62 -15.01
CA LYS A 62 -4.31 -2.12 -16.35
C LYS A 62 -3.31 -3.19 -16.75
N PHE A 63 -3.66 -4.08 -17.66
CA PHE A 63 -2.70 -4.95 -18.33
C PHE A 63 -2.19 -4.27 -19.60
N ILE A 64 -0.88 -4.26 -19.79
CA ILE A 64 -0.22 -3.75 -21.00
C ILE A 64 0.25 -4.91 -21.88
N ALA A 65 0.89 -4.59 -23.00
CA ALA A 65 1.45 -5.58 -23.91
C ALA A 65 2.33 -6.61 -23.17
N GLY A 66 2.19 -7.89 -23.53
CA GLY A 66 2.91 -8.99 -22.87
C GLY A 66 2.31 -9.46 -21.53
N GLY A 67 1.10 -8.99 -21.17
CA GLY A 67 0.43 -9.42 -19.94
C GLY A 67 1.03 -8.83 -18.66
N VAL A 68 1.91 -7.83 -18.79
CA VAL A 68 2.48 -7.11 -17.65
C VAL A 68 1.38 -6.25 -17.01
N LYS A 69 1.28 -6.31 -15.69
CA LYS A 69 0.32 -5.51 -14.93
C LYS A 69 0.95 -4.16 -14.60
N ASP A 70 0.36 -3.08 -15.10
CA ASP A 70 0.76 -1.71 -14.84
C ASP A 70 -0.09 -1.12 -13.71
N CYS A 71 0.55 -0.85 -12.58
CA CYS A 71 -0.06 -0.26 -11.38
C CYS A 71 0.26 1.23 -11.20
N SER A 72 0.84 1.91 -12.20
CA SER A 72 1.27 3.33 -12.08
C SER A 72 0.12 4.30 -11.73
N ALA A 73 -1.12 3.93 -12.02
CA ALA A 73 -2.32 4.71 -11.67
C ALA A 73 -2.98 4.28 -10.34
N CYS A 74 -2.39 3.34 -9.60
CA CYS A 74 -2.97 2.75 -8.40
C CYS A 74 -2.50 3.47 -7.13
N GLY A 75 -3.40 4.25 -6.51
CA GLY A 75 -3.16 4.89 -5.21
C GLY A 75 -3.50 4.00 -4.00
N LEU A 76 -4.00 2.78 -4.21
CA LEU A 76 -4.47 1.90 -3.13
C LEU A 76 -3.43 1.72 -2.00
N PRO A 77 -2.14 1.41 -2.29
CA PRO A 77 -1.15 1.20 -1.23
C PRO A 77 -0.84 2.45 -0.41
N HIS A 78 -1.14 3.62 -0.98
CA HIS A 78 -0.86 4.93 -0.41
C HIS A 78 -2.10 5.58 0.23
N SER A 79 -3.26 4.93 0.16
CA SER A 79 -4.53 5.41 0.71
C SER A 79 -4.65 5.14 2.21
N GLU A 80 -5.52 5.89 2.89
CA GLU A 80 -5.78 5.75 4.33
C GLU A 80 -6.25 4.34 4.72
N ALA A 81 -7.11 3.74 3.90
CA ALA A 81 -7.56 2.36 4.07
C ALA A 81 -6.57 1.31 3.51
N GLY A 82 -5.47 1.75 2.89
CA GLY A 82 -4.56 0.92 2.12
C GLY A 82 -3.93 -0.21 2.94
N TYR A 83 -3.43 0.12 4.14
CA TYR A 83 -2.84 -0.88 5.04
C TYR A 83 -3.83 -1.99 5.38
N ALA A 84 -5.00 -1.62 5.90
CA ALA A 84 -6.04 -2.57 6.30
C ALA A 84 -6.51 -3.43 5.11
N TYR A 85 -6.67 -2.83 3.93
CA TYR A 85 -7.06 -3.54 2.72
C TYR A 85 -6.01 -4.57 2.30
N ILE A 86 -4.74 -4.18 2.25
CA ILE A 86 -3.63 -5.04 1.82
C ILE A 86 -3.47 -6.22 2.79
N THR A 87 -3.47 -5.97 4.10
CA THR A 87 -3.35 -7.04 5.10
C THR A 87 -4.50 -8.04 5.01
N ARG A 88 -5.73 -7.59 4.74
CA ARG A 88 -6.89 -8.47 4.53
C ARG A 88 -6.77 -9.37 3.32
N LYS A 89 -6.00 -8.98 2.30
CA LYS A 89 -5.74 -9.75 1.07
C LYS A 89 -4.59 -10.75 1.21
N TYR A 90 -3.80 -10.67 2.29
CA TYR A 90 -2.63 -11.52 2.48
C TYR A 90 -2.92 -13.04 2.47
N PRO A 91 -4.04 -13.54 3.02
CA PRO A 91 -4.39 -14.96 2.90
C PRO A 91 -4.49 -15.45 1.45
N GLU A 92 -5.02 -14.64 0.53
CA GLU A 92 -5.09 -15.01 -0.90
C GLU A 92 -3.70 -15.11 -1.53
N ILE A 93 -2.77 -14.25 -1.12
CA ILE A 93 -1.36 -14.30 -1.57
C ILE A 93 -0.67 -15.56 -1.03
N MET A 94 -0.95 -15.94 0.22
CA MET A 94 -0.42 -17.15 0.81
C MET A 94 -0.87 -18.41 0.05
N GLU A 95 -2.11 -18.46 -0.42
CA GLU A 95 -2.59 -19.58 -1.24
C GLU A 95 -1.85 -19.67 -2.59
N ILE A 96 -1.58 -18.53 -3.25
CA ILE A 96 -0.75 -18.51 -4.47
C ILE A 96 0.66 -19.03 -4.17
N ALA A 97 1.25 -18.62 -3.05
CA ALA A 97 2.58 -19.09 -2.65
C ALA A 97 2.61 -20.60 -2.39
N LYS A 98 1.57 -21.16 -1.75
CA LYS A 98 1.43 -22.61 -1.55
C LYS A 98 1.32 -23.37 -2.87
N GLN A 99 0.47 -22.89 -3.79
CA GLN A 99 0.27 -23.51 -5.11
C GLN A 99 1.54 -23.51 -5.97
N ASN A 100 2.37 -22.48 -5.82
CA ASN A 100 3.64 -22.36 -6.53
C ASN A 100 4.80 -23.06 -5.82
N SER A 101 4.57 -23.69 -4.66
CA SER A 101 5.59 -24.44 -3.94
C SER A 101 5.67 -25.87 -4.46
N SER A 102 6.88 -26.38 -4.63
CA SER A 102 7.12 -27.79 -5.00
C SER A 102 6.79 -28.79 -3.88
N ALA A 103 6.28 -28.31 -2.74
CA ALA A 103 5.95 -29.10 -1.56
C ALA A 103 4.58 -29.81 -1.64
N HIS A 104 4.00 -29.91 -2.85
CA HIS A 104 2.78 -30.65 -3.14
C HIS A 104 3.03 -32.05 -3.74
N ASN A 105 4.20 -32.62 -3.49
CA ASN A 105 4.47 -34.03 -3.75
C ASN A 105 4.67 -34.74 -2.41
N ASP A 106 3.58 -35.20 -1.81
CA ASP A 106 3.47 -36.42 -0.98
C ASP A 106 1.98 -36.73 -0.73
#